data_AF-A0A3A9T4V3-F1
#
_entry.id   AF-A0A3A9T4V3-F1
#
_cell.length_a   1.000
_cell.length_b   1.000
_cell.length_c   1.000
_cell.angle_alpha   90.00
_cell.angle_beta   90.00
_cell.angle_gamma   90.00
#
_symmetry.space_group_name_H-M   'P 1'
#
loop_
_entity.id
_entity.type
_entity.pdbx_description
1 polymer ?
#
loop_
_entity_poly.entity_id
_entity_poly.type
_entity_poly.pdbx_seq_one_letter_code
_entity_poly.pdbx_strand_id
1 'polypeptide(L)'
;MKRELGIARCGLACCLCSENVTCKGCKRDGFKELSWCKDAEWCEVRRCGIDKDLNGCYECQPAECRKGLYAEKIKARAFAEFARRYGVDALLDCLERNEAAGIVYHREGIMGDYDDFDDLEELISFIRTGSR
;
A
#
# COMPACT_ATOMS: atom_id res chain seq x y z
N MET A 1 2.00 9.46 -10.77
CA MET A 1 1.43 9.15 -9.44
C MET A 1 0.21 10.04 -9.19
N LYS A 2 -0.88 9.47 -8.69
CA LYS A 2 -2.09 10.17 -8.21
C LYS A 2 -1.99 10.37 -6.70
N ARG A 3 -1.23 11.38 -6.26
CA ARG A 3 -0.88 11.58 -4.84
C ARG A 3 -2.10 11.64 -3.92
N GLU A 4 -3.20 12.18 -4.41
CA GLU A 4 -4.48 12.32 -3.72
C GLU A 4 -5.20 11.00 -3.41
N LEU A 5 -4.76 9.88 -3.98
CA LEU A 5 -5.22 8.53 -3.63
C LEU A 5 -4.41 7.92 -2.47
N GLY A 6 -3.19 8.42 -2.25
CA GLY A 6 -2.32 8.06 -1.13
C GLY A 6 -2.07 6.56 -0.96
N ILE A 7 -1.98 6.15 0.31
CA ILE A 7 -1.73 4.77 0.74
C ILE A 7 -3.04 4.14 1.24
N ALA A 8 -3.31 2.92 0.79
CA ALA A 8 -4.48 2.15 1.20
C ALA A 8 -4.40 1.74 2.69
N ARG A 9 -5.53 1.33 3.28
CA ARG A 9 -5.53 0.78 4.64
C ARG A 9 -4.60 -0.42 4.78
N CYS A 10 -4.49 -1.25 3.74
CA CYS A 10 -3.57 -2.39 3.74
C CYS A 10 -2.09 -2.02 3.54
N GLY A 11 -1.74 -0.75 3.37
CA GLY A 11 -0.37 -0.30 3.12
C GLY A 11 0.02 -0.20 1.64
N LEU A 12 -0.76 -0.76 0.71
CA LEU A 12 -0.44 -0.66 -0.72
C LEU A 12 -0.60 0.77 -1.27
N ALA A 13 0.20 1.12 -2.28
CA ALA A 13 0.21 2.45 -2.88
C ALA A 13 -0.91 2.63 -3.92
N CYS A 14 -2.10 3.06 -3.47
CA CYS A 14 -3.18 3.45 -4.38
C CYS A 14 -2.75 4.58 -5.33
N CYS A 15 -1.85 5.44 -4.90
CA CYS A 15 -1.31 6.53 -5.70
C CYS A 15 -0.54 6.08 -6.96
N LEU A 16 -0.05 4.84 -7.02
CA LEU A 16 0.66 4.27 -8.19
C LEU A 16 -0.20 3.27 -8.99
N CYS A 17 -1.42 2.97 -8.55
CA CYS A 17 -2.24 1.96 -9.20
C CYS A 17 -2.95 2.51 -10.45
N SER A 18 -2.82 1.80 -11.57
CA SER A 18 -3.49 2.08 -12.85
C SER A 18 -4.64 1.11 -13.19
N GLU A 19 -4.79 0.03 -12.44
CA GLU A 19 -5.69 -1.10 -12.79
C GLU A 19 -7.18 -0.75 -12.80
N ASN A 20 -7.59 0.23 -12.00
CA ASN A 20 -8.96 0.70 -11.98
C ASN A 20 -9.02 2.23 -12.01
N VAL A 21 -9.27 2.79 -13.19
CA VAL A 21 -9.38 4.24 -13.42
C VAL A 21 -10.51 4.91 -12.64
N THR A 22 -11.53 4.14 -12.21
CA THR A 22 -12.66 4.63 -11.39
C THR A 22 -12.41 4.49 -9.89
N CYS A 23 -11.30 3.85 -9.49
CA CYS A 23 -10.98 3.65 -8.07
C CYS A 23 -10.70 4.99 -7.39
N LYS A 24 -11.40 5.23 -6.27
CA LYS A 24 -11.26 6.44 -5.46
C LYS A 24 -10.30 6.29 -4.27
N GLY A 25 -9.60 5.15 -4.18
CA GLY A 25 -8.70 4.83 -3.08
C GLY A 25 -9.41 4.27 -1.84
N CYS A 26 -8.66 3.55 -1.01
CA CYS A 26 -9.18 2.87 0.19
C CYS A 26 -9.32 3.80 1.43
N LYS A 27 -8.89 5.06 1.32
CA LYS A 27 -8.87 6.03 2.43
C LYS A 27 -10.02 7.05 2.40
N ARG A 28 -10.67 7.31 1.25
CA ARG A 28 -11.67 8.40 1.14
C ARG A 28 -13.01 8.07 1.83
N ASP A 29 -13.35 8.93 2.76
CA ASP A 29 -14.44 8.97 3.74
C ASP A 29 -15.81 8.45 3.26
N GLY A 30 -16.45 7.58 4.06
CA GLY A 30 -17.87 7.27 3.95
C GLY A 30 -18.27 5.92 3.34
N PHE A 31 -17.37 4.93 3.33
CA PHE A 31 -17.49 3.56 2.78
C PHE A 31 -18.81 2.77 3.03
N LYS A 32 -19.92 3.18 2.43
CA LYS A 32 -21.11 2.34 2.20
C LYS A 32 -21.28 1.97 0.74
N GLU A 33 -20.85 2.84 -0.18
CA GLU A 33 -20.90 2.59 -1.61
C GLU A 33 -19.50 2.32 -2.14
N LEU A 34 -19.26 1.08 -2.58
CA LEU A 34 -17.96 0.57 -3.00
C LEU A 34 -18.04 -0.07 -4.39
N SER A 35 -18.86 0.50 -5.27
CA SER A 35 -18.99 0.03 -6.66
C SER A 35 -17.66 -0.05 -7.41
N TRP A 36 -16.63 0.66 -6.94
CA TRP A 36 -15.27 0.66 -7.50
C TRP A 36 -14.29 -0.34 -6.83
N CYS A 37 -14.66 -1.03 -5.75
CA CYS A 37 -13.80 -2.02 -5.09
C CYS A 37 -14.52 -3.37 -5.01
N LYS A 38 -14.19 -4.26 -5.96
CA LYS A 38 -14.83 -5.57 -6.13
C LYS A 38 -14.78 -6.45 -4.87
N ASP A 39 -13.72 -6.33 -4.08
CA ASP A 39 -13.48 -7.18 -2.90
C ASP A 39 -13.80 -6.50 -1.57
N ALA A 40 -14.49 -5.35 -1.60
CA ALA A 40 -14.64 -4.52 -0.41
C ALA A 40 -15.38 -5.19 0.75
N GLU A 41 -16.32 -6.09 0.43
CA GLU A 41 -17.10 -6.89 1.38
C GLU A 41 -16.25 -7.98 2.05
N TRP A 42 -15.31 -8.58 1.32
CA TRP A 42 -14.53 -9.74 1.74
C TRP A 42 -13.11 -9.37 2.21
N CYS A 43 -12.71 -8.11 2.07
CA CYS A 43 -11.38 -7.64 2.45
C CYS A 43 -11.21 -7.64 3.99
N GLU A 44 -10.58 -8.69 4.52
CA GLU A 44 -10.35 -8.85 5.95
C GLU A 44 -9.53 -7.70 6.57
N VAL A 45 -8.50 -7.22 5.85
CA VAL A 45 -7.63 -6.13 6.32
C VAL A 45 -8.42 -4.84 6.46
N ARG A 46 -9.34 -4.58 5.53
CA ARG A 46 -10.22 -3.41 5.58
C ARG A 46 -11.15 -3.49 6.79
N ARG A 47 -11.86 -4.61 6.97
CA ARG A 47 -12.76 -4.81 8.11
C ARG A 47 -12.01 -4.63 9.43
N CYS A 48 -10.85 -5.28 9.57
CA CYS A 48 -9.99 -5.16 10.75
C CYS A 48 -9.57 -3.71 11.04
N GLY A 49 -9.20 -2.93 10.02
CA GLY A 49 -8.82 -1.53 10.18
C GLY A 49 -9.99 -0.63 10.61
N ILE A 50 -11.20 -0.90 10.10
CA ILE A 50 -12.43 -0.19 10.50
C ILE A 50 -12.79 -0.53 11.96
N ASP A 51 -12.78 -1.82 12.32
CA ASP A 51 -13.13 -2.28 13.67
C ASP A 51 -12.19 -1.70 14.74
N LYS A 52 -10.94 -1.39 14.35
CA LYS A 52 -9.91 -0.80 15.22
C LYS A 52 -9.81 0.72 15.12
N ASP A 53 -10.64 1.37 14.30
CA ASP A 53 -10.59 2.81 14.02
C ASP A 53 -9.19 3.31 13.58
N LEU A 54 -8.56 2.57 12.66
CA LEU A 54 -7.22 2.88 12.14
C LEU A 54 -7.29 3.39 10.70
N ASN A 55 -6.53 4.44 10.38
CA ASN A 55 -6.40 4.94 9.01
C ASN A 55 -5.67 3.95 8.10
N GLY A 56 -4.85 3.08 8.67
CA GLY A 56 -4.20 1.98 7.96
C GLY A 56 -3.37 1.10 8.86
N CYS A 57 -2.93 -0.04 8.31
CA CYS A 57 -2.14 -1.03 9.02
C CYS A 57 -0.79 -0.47 9.52
N TYR A 58 -0.28 0.61 8.93
CA TYR A 58 0.90 1.32 9.43
C TYR A 58 0.71 1.88 10.85
N GLU A 59 -0.53 2.19 11.28
CA GLU A 59 -0.86 2.61 12.65
C GLU A 59 -1.12 1.43 13.60
N CYS A 60 -1.29 0.21 13.07
CA CYS A 60 -1.66 -0.95 13.88
C CYS A 60 -0.48 -1.45 14.74
N GLN A 61 -0.81 -1.90 15.95
CA GLN A 61 0.10 -2.59 16.87
C GLN A 61 -0.44 -3.98 17.24
N PRO A 62 0.45 -4.99 17.43
CA PRO A 62 1.88 -4.96 17.14
C PRO A 62 2.19 -4.91 15.63
N ALA A 63 3.40 -4.46 15.29
CA ALA A 63 3.86 -4.25 13.91
C ALA A 63 3.84 -5.51 13.03
N GLU A 64 4.08 -6.68 13.63
CA GLU A 64 4.27 -7.98 12.96
C GLU A 64 2.96 -8.70 12.60
N CYS A 65 1.93 -7.96 12.20
CA CYS A 65 0.65 -8.55 11.81
C CYS A 65 0.82 -9.50 10.60
N ARG A 66 0.08 -10.61 10.62
CA ARG A 66 -0.01 -11.60 9.51
C ARG A 66 -1.46 -11.87 9.10
N LYS A 67 -2.38 -10.96 9.41
CA LYS A 67 -3.81 -11.11 9.09
C LYS A 67 -4.09 -10.81 7.60
N GLY A 68 -4.91 -11.63 6.96
CA GLY A 68 -5.31 -11.46 5.56
C GLY A 68 -4.11 -11.32 4.61
N LEU A 69 -4.10 -10.23 3.83
CA LEU A 69 -3.06 -9.92 2.85
C LEU A 69 -1.63 -9.98 3.42
N TYR A 70 -1.46 -9.72 4.72
CA TYR A 70 -0.15 -9.65 5.38
C TYR A 70 0.49 -11.02 5.59
N ALA A 71 -0.27 -12.12 5.52
CA ALA A 71 0.28 -13.47 5.61
C ALA A 71 1.29 -13.73 4.49
N GLU A 72 0.92 -13.37 3.26
CA GLU A 72 1.66 -13.76 2.05
C GLU A 72 2.35 -12.59 1.35
N LYS A 73 1.86 -11.35 1.51
CA LYS A 73 2.32 -10.22 0.67
C LYS A 73 3.30 -9.33 1.41
N ILE A 74 4.58 -9.55 1.12
CA ILE A 74 5.68 -8.72 1.64
C ILE A 74 5.57 -7.25 1.20
N LYS A 75 5.14 -6.96 -0.03
CA LYS A 75 4.93 -5.58 -0.51
C LYS A 75 4.01 -4.78 0.43
N ALA A 76 2.87 -5.35 0.81
CA ALA A 76 1.95 -4.69 1.73
C ALA A 76 2.58 -4.45 3.10
N ARG A 77 3.31 -5.45 3.63
CA ARG A 77 4.04 -5.35 4.89
C ARG A 77 5.12 -4.25 4.84
N ALA A 78 5.94 -4.21 3.80
CA ALA A 78 7.04 -3.27 3.67
C ALA A 78 6.57 -1.83 3.54
N PHE A 79 5.53 -1.56 2.75
CA PHE A 79 5.00 -0.20 2.62
C PHE A 79 4.37 0.28 3.93
N ALA A 80 3.65 -0.59 4.65
CA ALA A 80 3.10 -0.23 5.95
C ALA A 80 4.19 -0.04 7.01
N GLU A 81 5.22 -0.87 7.01
CA GLU A 81 6.36 -0.71 7.92
C GLU A 81 7.16 0.56 7.61
N PHE A 82 7.37 0.88 6.34
CA PHE A 82 7.98 2.15 5.93
C PHE A 82 7.17 3.33 6.46
N ALA A 83 5.86 3.36 6.19
CA ALA A 83 5.00 4.44 6.64
C ALA A 83 4.94 4.55 8.18
N ARG A 84 5.06 3.43 8.88
CA ARG A 84 5.15 3.40 10.35
C ARG A 84 6.45 4.02 10.87
N ARG A 85 7.59 3.73 10.23
CA ARG A 85 8.91 4.22 10.63
C ARG A 85 9.15 5.68 10.25
N TYR A 86 8.71 6.07 9.06
CA TYR A 86 9.11 7.33 8.42
C TYR A 86 7.94 8.27 8.08
N GLY A 87 6.70 7.82 8.26
CA GLY A 87 5.50 8.57 7.91
C GLY A 87 5.01 8.31 6.48
N VAL A 88 3.72 8.55 6.27
CA VAL A 88 3.06 8.39 4.97
C VAL A 88 3.58 9.40 3.95
N ASP A 89 3.85 10.64 4.35
CA ASP A 89 4.34 11.66 3.42
C ASP A 89 5.72 11.32 2.87
N ALA A 90 6.64 10.86 3.72
CA ALA A 90 7.96 10.40 3.29
C ALA A 90 7.87 9.19 2.33
N LEU A 91 6.91 8.29 2.55
CA LEU A 91 6.65 7.18 1.62
C LEU A 91 6.20 7.72 0.26
N LEU A 92 5.24 8.65 0.24
CA LEU A 92 4.74 9.24 -1.01
C LEU A 92 5.84 9.99 -1.78
N ASP A 93 6.71 10.73 -1.09
CA ASP A 93 7.84 11.43 -1.70
C ASP A 93 8.84 10.46 -2.35
N CYS A 94 9.11 9.34 -1.67
CA CYS A 94 9.96 8.29 -2.24
C CYS A 94 9.31 7.64 -3.47
N LEU A 95 8.03 7.30 -3.40
CA LEU A 95 7.30 6.66 -4.50
C LEU A 95 7.19 7.57 -5.73
N GLU A 96 6.94 8.86 -5.53
CA GLU A 96 6.90 9.86 -6.61
C GLU A 96 8.25 10.00 -7.31
N ARG A 97 9.34 10.11 -6.52
CA ARG A 97 10.70 10.13 -7.05
C ARG A 97 11.05 8.86 -7.80
N ASN A 98 10.70 7.70 -7.25
CA ASN A 98 11.00 6.40 -7.85
C ASN A 98 10.24 6.21 -9.17
N GLU A 99 8.95 6.60 -9.23
CA GLU A 99 8.17 6.56 -10.46
C GLU A 99 8.77 7.47 -11.54
N ALA A 100 9.22 8.68 -11.17
CA ALA A 100 9.92 9.59 -12.09
C ALA A 100 11.27 9.01 -12.59
N ALA A 101 11.91 8.15 -11.80
CA ALA A 101 13.11 7.41 -12.18
C ALA A 101 12.82 6.13 -13.00
N GLY A 102 11.56 5.86 -13.34
CA GLY A 102 11.16 4.72 -14.17
C GLY A 102 10.88 3.43 -13.39
N ILE A 103 10.78 3.48 -12.06
CA ILE A 103 10.36 2.33 -11.25
C ILE A 103 8.85 2.15 -11.41
N VAL A 104 8.46 0.94 -11.81
CA VAL A 104 7.10 0.60 -12.22
C VAL A 104 6.40 -0.22 -11.13
N TYR A 105 5.24 0.25 -10.68
CA TYR A 105 4.45 -0.43 -9.66
C TYR A 105 3.70 -1.68 -10.19
N HIS A 106 3.26 -1.62 -11.45
CA HIS A 106 2.60 -2.71 -12.20
C HIS A 106 3.19 -2.77 -13.63
N ARG A 107 4.00 -3.79 -13.89
CA ARG A 107 4.68 -4.06 -15.16
C ARG A 107 3.96 -5.16 -15.95
N GLU A 108 3.60 -6.25 -15.29
CA GLU A 108 2.86 -7.37 -15.87
C GLU A 108 1.72 -7.78 -14.94
N GLY A 109 0.48 -7.46 -15.35
CA GLY A 109 -0.67 -7.54 -14.46
C GLY A 109 -0.45 -6.70 -13.20
N ILE A 110 -0.65 -7.29 -12.02
CA ILE A 110 -0.47 -6.60 -10.74
C ILE A 110 0.98 -6.63 -10.21
N MET A 111 1.90 -7.27 -10.94
CA MET A 111 3.30 -7.43 -10.53
C MET A 111 4.16 -6.33 -11.13
N GLY A 112 5.13 -5.80 -10.39
CA GLY A 112 6.08 -4.77 -10.81
C GLY A 112 7.35 -4.80 -9.96
N ASP A 113 8.11 -3.72 -10.00
CA ASP A 113 9.48 -3.68 -9.48
C ASP A 113 9.58 -3.87 -7.97
N TYR A 114 8.47 -3.63 -7.25
CA TYR A 114 8.34 -3.78 -5.80
C TYR A 114 7.86 -5.18 -5.35
N ASP A 115 7.69 -6.16 -6.26
CA ASP A 115 7.24 -7.52 -5.91
C ASP A 115 8.36 -8.57 -5.84
N ASP A 116 9.52 -8.30 -6.43
CA ASP A 116 10.62 -9.26 -6.52
C ASP A 116 11.59 -9.11 -5.32
N PHE A 117 11.05 -9.33 -4.12
CA PHE A 117 11.77 -9.23 -2.84
C PHE A 117 11.28 -10.30 -1.87
N ASP A 118 12.21 -10.94 -1.17
CA ASP A 118 11.90 -11.89 -0.09
C ASP A 118 12.26 -11.34 1.30
N ASP A 119 13.04 -10.25 1.36
CA ASP A 119 13.42 -9.56 2.59
C ASP A 119 12.71 -8.21 2.74
N LEU A 120 12.24 -7.95 3.97
CA LEU A 120 11.46 -6.75 4.29
C LEU A 120 12.31 -5.49 4.27
N GLU A 121 13.54 -5.57 4.79
CA GLU A 121 14.45 -4.43 4.91
C GLU A 121 15.04 -4.06 3.54
N GLU A 122 15.31 -5.04 2.68
CA GLU A 122 15.70 -4.80 1.28
C GLU A 122 14.61 -4.02 0.53
N LEU A 123 13.34 -4.43 0.66
CA LEU A 123 12.24 -3.71 0.03
C LEU A 123 12.04 -2.30 0.64
N ILE A 124 12.18 -2.14 1.95
CA ILE A 124 12.14 -0.82 2.61
C ILE A 124 13.29 0.08 2.09
N SER A 125 14.49 -0.48 1.94
CA SER A 125 15.65 0.23 1.38
C SER A 125 15.38 0.62 -0.07
N PHE A 126 14.88 -0.30 -0.90
CA PHE A 126 14.52 -0.04 -2.28
C PHE A 126 13.44 1.04 -2.42
N ILE A 127 12.42 1.05 -1.57
CA ILE A 127 11.44 2.14 -1.51
C ILE A 127 12.17 3.47 -1.25
N ARG A 128 13.06 3.49 -0.25
CA ARG A 128 13.78 4.71 0.14
C ARG A 128 14.74 5.23 -0.91
N THR A 129 15.41 4.36 -1.66
CA THR A 129 16.51 4.74 -2.57
C THR A 129 16.07 4.76 -4.04
N GLY A 130 15.13 3.90 -4.42
CA GLY A 130 14.84 3.59 -5.81
C GLY A 130 15.97 2.79 -6.48
N SER A 131 16.76 2.04 -5.71
CA SER A 131 17.90 1.26 -6.22
C SER A 131 18.07 -0.02 -5.39
N ARG A 132 18.36 -1.13 -6.07
CA ARG A 132 18.68 -2.41 -5.44
C ARG A 132 20.13 -2.45 -4.99
#